data_AF-A0A849Z7B6-F1
#
_entry.id   AF-A0A849Z7B6-F1
#
_cell.length_a   1.000
_cell.length_b   1.000
_cell.length_c   1.000
_cell.angle_alpha   90.00
_cell.angle_beta   90.00
_cell.angle_gamma   90.00
#
_symmetry.space_group_name_H-M   'P 1'
#
loop_
_entity.id
_entity.type
_entity.pdbx_description
1 polymer ?
#
loop_
_entity_poly.entity_id
_entity_poly.type
_entity_poly.pdbx_seq_one_letter_code
_entity_poly.pdbx_strand_id
1 'polypeptide(L)'
;MAMAIMGLGGLLWLAGFVVCFVLALQSKRMPTWGIVLGVTTFWCGCGTLAFLGMAWNAMQKGVFADVAAGQDPIQARAALGRFKLAAAACFIGLVMLVIGSRAAGFR
;
A
#
# COMPACT_ATOMS: atom_id res chain seq x y z
N MET A 1 22.84 -1.60 -15.27
CA MET A 1 22.08 -2.49 -14.35
C MET A 1 21.36 -1.72 -13.24
N ALA A 2 22.02 -0.82 -12.50
CA ALA A 2 21.37 -0.05 -11.42
C ALA A 2 20.12 0.74 -11.86
N MET A 3 20.17 1.43 -13.01
CA MET A 3 19.01 2.15 -13.57
C MET A 3 17.79 1.27 -13.87
N ALA A 4 17.99 0.02 -14.30
CA ALA A 4 16.88 -0.90 -14.58
C ALA A 4 16.22 -1.39 -13.27
N ILE A 5 17.01 -1.61 -12.22
CA ILE A 5 16.53 -2.00 -10.89
C ILE A 5 15.74 -0.85 -10.24
N MET A 6 16.20 0.40 -10.41
CA MET A 6 15.47 1.58 -9.94
C MET A 6 14.15 1.79 -10.69
N GLY A 7 14.13 1.58 -12.02
CA GLY A 7 12.91 1.68 -12.83
C GLY A 7 11.86 0.63 -12.47
N LEU A 8 12.27 -0.64 -12.34
CA LEU A 8 11.39 -1.74 -11.92
C LEU A 8 10.93 -1.58 -10.46
N GLY A 9 11.83 -1.18 -9.56
CA GLY A 9 11.50 -0.92 -8.16
C GLY A 9 10.48 0.21 -7.99
N GLY A 10 10.63 1.29 -8.77
CA GLY A 10 9.70 2.42 -8.75
C GLY A 10 8.32 2.07 -9.28
N LEU A 11 8.24 1.27 -10.36
CA LEU A 11 6.99 0.77 -10.91
C LEU A 11 6.27 -0.18 -9.94
N LEU A 12 7.00 -1.10 -9.30
CA LEU A 12 6.45 -2.02 -8.30
C LEU A 12 5.95 -1.26 -7.07
N TRP A 13 6.70 -0.25 -6.62
CA TRP A 13 6.31 0.61 -5.52
C TRP A 13 5.03 1.38 -5.83
N LEU A 14 4.95 2.02 -7.00
CA LEU A 14 3.80 2.82 -7.41
C LEU A 14 2.56 1.94 -7.63
N ALA A 15 2.70 0.81 -8.33
CA ALA A 15 1.61 -0.13 -8.55
C ALA A 15 1.08 -0.72 -7.23
N GLY A 16 1.98 -1.15 -6.33
CA GLY A 16 1.60 -1.64 -5.00
C GLY A 16 0.90 -0.58 -4.17
N PHE A 17 1.39 0.66 -4.20
CA PHE A 17 0.78 1.80 -3.50
C PHE A 17 -0.63 2.10 -4.01
N VAL A 18 -0.81 2.20 -5.33
CA VAL A 18 -2.11 2.49 -5.94
C VAL A 18 -3.12 1.39 -5.61
N VAL A 19 -2.73 0.12 -5.67
CA VAL A 19 -3.62 -1.00 -5.30
C VAL A 19 -4.01 -0.92 -3.82
N CYS A 20 -3.05 -0.64 -2.92
CA CYS A 20 -3.34 -0.42 -1.50
C CYS A 20 -4.30 0.75 -1.29
N PHE A 21 -4.11 1.86 -2.02
CA PHE A 21 -4.94 3.05 -1.93
C PHE A 21 -6.37 2.80 -2.40
N VAL A 22 -6.54 2.12 -3.55
CA VAL A 22 -7.86 1.77 -4.10
C VAL A 22 -8.60 0.82 -3.16
N LEU A 23 -7.94 -0.22 -2.65
CA LEU A 23 -8.57 -1.15 -1.71
C LEU A 23 -8.95 -0.45 -0.40
N ALA A 24 -8.15 0.51 0.06
CA ALA A 24 -8.47 1.32 1.23
C ALA A 24 -9.69 2.22 0.99
N LEU A 25 -9.83 2.83 -0.21
CA LEU A 25 -11.02 3.60 -0.59
C LEU A 25 -12.28 2.72 -0.66
N GLN A 26 -12.16 1.50 -1.18
CA GLN A 26 -13.26 0.54 -1.26
C GLN A 26 -13.81 0.15 0.12
N SER A 27 -12.98 0.22 1.17
CA SER A 27 -13.42 -0.05 2.54
C SER A 27 -14.44 0.97 3.08
N LYS A 28 -14.62 2.14 2.43
CA LYS A 28 -15.50 3.27 2.82
C LYS A 28 -15.36 3.74 4.28
N ARG A 29 -14.36 3.25 5.00
CA ARG A 29 -14.11 3.51 6.43
C ARG A 29 -12.88 4.40 6.64
N MET A 30 -12.27 4.86 5.55
CA MET A 30 -11.13 5.77 5.62
C MET A 30 -11.62 7.20 5.86
N PRO A 31 -11.18 7.87 6.93
CA PRO A 31 -11.48 9.28 7.12
C PRO A 31 -10.82 10.10 6.00
N THR A 32 -11.44 11.20 5.58
CA THR A 32 -10.94 12.09 4.52
C THR A 32 -9.50 12.55 4.78
N TRP A 33 -9.16 12.77 6.06
CA TRP A 33 -7.81 13.07 6.51
C TRP A 33 -6.79 11.94 6.22
N GLY A 34 -7.21 10.67 6.29
CA GLY A 34 -6.39 9.52 5.91
C GLY A 34 -6.12 9.45 4.41
N ILE A 35 -7.05 9.92 3.58
CA ILE A 35 -6.88 10.02 2.12
C ILE A 35 -5.87 11.13 1.79
N VAL A 36 -6.02 12.31 2.41
CA VAL A 36 -5.07 13.43 2.26
C VAL A 36 -3.67 13.02 2.73
N LEU A 37 -3.58 12.32 3.87
CA LEU A 37 -2.32 11.75 4.35
C LEU A 37 -1.75 10.72 3.36
N GLY A 38 -2.56 9.85 2.77
CA GLY A 38 -2.08 8.91 1.75
C GLY A 38 -1.45 9.61 0.55
N VAL A 39 -2.11 10.62 0.00
CA VAL A 39 -1.61 11.36 -1.17
C VAL A 39 -0.37 12.20 -0.83
N THR A 40 -0.35 12.86 0.33
CA THR A 40 0.82 13.66 0.76
C THR A 40 2.01 12.77 1.10
N THR A 41 1.78 11.61 1.71
CA THR A 41 2.85 10.70 2.09
C THR A 41 3.43 9.90 0.93
N PHE A 42 2.65 9.67 -0.14
CA PHE A 42 3.16 9.19 -1.42
C PHE A 42 4.28 10.08 -1.94
N TRP A 43 4.13 11.40 -1.83
CA TRP A 43 5.16 12.35 -2.28
C TRP A 43 6.46 12.28 -1.47
N CYS A 44 6.35 11.97 -0.18
CA CYS A 44 7.50 11.97 0.74
C CYS A 44 8.17 10.60 0.92
N GLY A 45 7.63 9.51 0.35
CA GLY A 45 8.20 8.15 0.40
C GLY A 45 8.20 7.47 1.78
N CYS A 46 8.56 8.18 2.85
CA CYS A 46 8.61 7.68 4.22
C CYS A 46 7.21 7.52 4.84
N GLY A 47 6.27 8.41 4.51
CA GLY A 47 4.92 8.33 5.07
C GLY A 47 4.07 7.21 4.46
N THR A 48 4.52 6.60 3.36
CA THR A 48 3.85 5.48 2.69
C THR A 48 3.58 4.32 3.66
N LEU A 49 4.50 4.06 4.60
CA LEU A 49 4.34 3.03 5.63
C LEU A 49 3.27 3.39 6.66
N ALA A 50 3.20 4.65 7.06
CA ALA A 50 2.15 5.16 7.96
C ALA A 50 0.78 5.05 7.30
N PHE A 51 0.68 5.38 6.01
CA PHE A 51 -0.54 5.19 5.23
C PHE A 51 -0.93 3.72 5.13
N LEU A 52 0.01 2.81 4.82
CA LEU A 52 -0.25 1.38 4.78
C LEU A 52 -0.79 0.84 6.11
N GLY A 53 -0.24 1.29 7.24
CA GLY A 53 -0.72 0.92 8.58
C GLY A 53 -2.15 1.42 8.87
N MET A 54 -2.45 2.66 8.50
CA MET A 54 -3.81 3.22 8.63
C MET A 54 -4.81 2.50 7.71
N ALA A 55 -4.41 2.26 6.46
CA ALA A 55 -5.19 1.53 5.46
C ALA A 55 -5.49 0.10 5.91
N TRP A 56 -4.50 -0.59 6.48
CA TRP A 56 -4.67 -1.93 7.04
C TRP A 56 -5.71 -1.95 8.17
N ASN A 57 -5.60 -1.02 9.12
CA ASN A 57 -6.56 -0.91 10.22
C ASN A 57 -7.98 -0.59 9.74
N ALA A 58 -8.13 0.31 8.75
CA ALA A 58 -9.42 0.62 8.15
C ALA A 58 -10.03 -0.60 7.44
N MET A 59 -9.20 -1.36 6.72
CA MET A 59 -9.63 -2.54 5.98
C MET A 59 -10.01 -3.69 6.91
N GLN A 60 -9.26 -3.93 7.99
CA GLN A 60 -9.64 -4.90 9.01
C GLN A 60 -11.00 -4.56 9.62
N LYS A 61 -11.21 -3.29 10.00
CA LYS A 61 -12.50 -2.82 10.54
C LYS A 61 -13.64 -2.96 9.53
N GLY A 62 -13.37 -2.74 8.24
CA GLY A 62 -14.32 -2.99 7.16
C GLY A 62 -14.70 -4.47 7.06
N VAL A 63 -13.72 -5.37 7.03
CA VAL A 63 -13.95 -6.82 6.94
C VAL A 63 -14.75 -7.35 8.13
N PHE A 64 -14.45 -6.93 9.35
CA PHE A 64 -15.24 -7.35 10.52
C PHE A 64 -16.69 -6.85 10.45
N ALA A 65 -16.92 -5.65 9.90
CA ALA A 65 -18.25 -5.11 9.73
C ALA A 65 -19.03 -5.82 8.61
N ASP A 66 -18.37 -6.17 7.50
CA ASP A 66 -19.00 -6.90 6.39
C ASP A 66 -19.40 -8.32 6.81
N VAL A 67 -18.54 -9.00 7.59
CA VAL A 67 -18.85 -10.30 8.19
C VAL A 67 -20.01 -10.20 9.18
N ALA A 68 -20.05 -9.14 10.01
CA ALA A 68 -21.16 -8.90 10.92
C ALA A 68 -22.48 -8.56 10.19
N ALA A 69 -22.40 -8.00 8.97
CA ALA A 69 -23.55 -7.70 8.11
C ALA A 69 -24.06 -8.93 7.32
N GLY A 70 -23.47 -10.10 7.50
CA GLY A 70 -23.88 -11.34 6.83
C GLY A 70 -23.33 -11.52 5.42
N GLN A 71 -22.31 -10.74 5.02
CA GLN A 71 -21.59 -10.98 3.76
C GLN A 71 -20.63 -12.17 3.87
N ASP A 72 -20.32 -12.80 2.74
CA ASP A 72 -19.43 -13.96 2.68
C ASP A 72 -18.04 -13.66 3.28
N PRO A 73 -17.64 -14.31 4.38
CA PRO A 73 -16.38 -14.05 5.08
C PRO A 73 -15.15 -14.37 4.22
N ILE A 74 -15.32 -15.22 3.20
CA ILE A 74 -14.27 -15.63 2.28
C ILE A 74 -13.88 -14.47 1.37
N GLN A 75 -14.84 -13.71 0.83
CA GLN A 75 -14.54 -12.57 -0.04
C GLN A 75 -13.87 -11.42 0.72
N ALA A 76 -14.34 -11.15 1.94
CA ALA A 76 -13.78 -10.11 2.79
C ALA A 76 -12.32 -10.43 3.20
N ARG A 77 -12.02 -11.71 3.51
CA ARG A 77 -10.64 -12.16 3.76
C ARG A 77 -9.77 -12.13 2.50
N ALA A 78 -10.32 -12.41 1.33
CA ALA A 78 -9.58 -12.31 0.07
C ALA A 78 -9.12 -10.87 -0.22
N ALA A 79 -9.94 -9.87 0.11
CA ALA A 79 -9.56 -8.45 0.00
C ALA A 79 -8.37 -8.09 0.90
N LEU A 80 -8.39 -8.55 2.17
CA LEU A 80 -7.26 -8.42 3.11
C LEU A 80 -5.99 -9.09 2.58
N GLY A 81 -6.13 -10.30 2.01
CA GLY A 81 -5.01 -11.03 1.40
C GLY A 81 -4.38 -10.27 0.24
N ARG A 82 -5.20 -9.71 -0.65
CA ARG A 82 -4.75 -8.87 -1.78
C ARG A 82 -4.04 -7.62 -1.31
N PHE A 83 -4.57 -6.95 -0.28
CA PHE A 83 -3.90 -5.78 0.29
C PHE A 83 -2.55 -6.15 0.93
N LYS A 84 -2.46 -7.29 1.62
CA LYS A 84 -1.19 -7.75 2.21
C LYS A 84 -0.13 -8.04 1.15
N LEU A 85 -0.54 -8.65 0.03
CA LEU A 85 0.32 -8.89 -1.13
C LEU A 85 0.75 -7.58 -1.80
N ALA A 86 -0.18 -6.65 -2.01
CA ALA A 86 0.11 -5.34 -2.58
C ALA A 86 1.05 -4.51 -1.68
N ALA A 87 0.85 -4.58 -0.36
CA ALA A 87 1.71 -3.97 0.64
C ALA A 87 3.12 -4.54 0.61
N ALA A 88 3.25 -5.87 0.52
CA ALA A 88 4.55 -6.53 0.38
C ALA A 88 5.26 -6.13 -0.91
N ALA A 89 4.55 -6.10 -2.04
CA ALA A 89 5.09 -5.65 -3.33
C ALA A 89 5.54 -4.18 -3.28
N CYS A 90 4.75 -3.32 -2.63
CA CYS A 90 5.10 -1.92 -2.40
C CYS A 90 6.39 -1.80 -1.57
N PHE A 91 6.53 -2.58 -0.50
CA PHE A 91 7.71 -2.56 0.36
C PHE A 91 8.96 -3.06 -0.37
N ILE A 92 8.84 -4.15 -1.13
CA ILE A 92 9.93 -4.69 -1.94
C ILE A 92 10.37 -3.66 -3.00
N GLY A 93 9.41 -3.00 -3.66
CA GLY A 93 9.70 -1.92 -4.62
C GLY A 93 10.46 -0.76 -3.98
N LEU A 94 10.06 -0.32 -2.78
CA LEU A 94 10.75 0.73 -2.02
C LEU A 94 12.19 0.31 -1.68
N VAL A 95 12.37 -0.91 -1.18
CA VAL A 95 13.69 -1.44 -0.80
C VAL A 95 14.60 -1.57 -2.03
N MET A 96 14.09 -2.06 -3.15
CA MET A 96 14.82 -2.11 -4.42
C MET A 96 15.23 -0.72 -4.91
N LEU A 97 14.36 0.27 -4.72
CA LEU A 97 14.64 1.65 -5.12
C LEU A 97 15.72 2.30 -4.23
N VAL A 98 15.69 2.04 -2.91
CA VAL A 98 16.72 2.49 -1.95
C VAL A 98 18.06 1.79 -2.19
N ILE A 99 18.06 0.48 -2.41
CA ILE A 99 19.29 -0.26 -2.72
C ILE A 99 19.85 0.18 -4.07
N GLY A 100 18.98 0.37 -5.08
CA GLY A 100 19.36 0.85 -6.39
C GLY A 100 19.98 2.25 -6.38
N SER A 101 19.42 3.19 -5.59
CA SER A 101 19.99 4.53 -5.44
C SER A 101 21.34 4.52 -4.74
N ARG A 102 21.51 3.67 -3.72
CA ARG A 102 22.80 3.46 -3.03
C ARG A 102 23.84 2.85 -3.96
N ALA A 103 23.45 1.88 -4.79
CA ALA A 103 24.32 1.25 -5.77
C ALA A 103 24.70 2.19 -6.94
N ALA A 104 23.87 3.18 -7.22
CA ALA A 104 24.13 4.20 -8.25
C ALA A 104 25.01 5.37 -7.77
N GLY A 105 25.42 5.40 -6.50
CA GLY A 105 26.32 6.44 -5.96
C GLY A 105 25.66 7.81 -5.72
N PHE A 106 24.33 7.92 -5.85
CA PHE A 106 23.60 9.13 -5.46
C PHE A 106 23.58 9.22 -3.93
N ARG A 107 24.42 10.09 -3.39
CA ARG A 107 24.36 10.57 -2.00
C ARG A 107 23.36 11.71 -1.90
#